data_AF-A0A957HZV7-F1
#
_entry.id   AF-A0A957HZV7-F1
#
_cell.length_a   1.000
_cell.length_b   1.000
_cell.length_c   1.000
_cell.angle_alpha   90.00
_cell.angle_beta   90.00
_cell.angle_gamma   90.00
#
_symmetry.space_group_name_H-M   'P 1'
#
loop_
_entity.id
_entity.type
_entity.pdbx_description
1 polymer ?
#
loop_
_entity_poly.entity_id
_entity_poly.type
_entity_poly.pdbx_seq_one_letter_code
_entity_poly.pdbx_strand_id
1 'polypeptide(L)' 'MATRPLRKIFIVRLWHDQEGQWAWQGEVQFAETGETQRIHSAGELLDYIQERMAGTSDLSTLSSEGLR' A
#
# COMPACT_ATOMS: atom_id res chain seq x y z
N MET A 1 -1.28 21.14 13.76
CA MET A 1 -2.16 19.96 13.82
C MET A 1 -1.30 18.74 13.55
N ALA A 2 -1.23 17.77 14.46
CA ALA A 2 -0.46 16.56 14.24
C ALA A 2 -1.22 15.66 13.25
N THR A 3 -0.66 15.48 12.05
CA THR A 3 -1.15 14.50 11.08
C THR A 3 -0.97 13.11 11.68
N ARG A 4 -2.08 12.40 11.91
CA ARG A 4 -2.00 10.99 12.31
C ARG A 4 -1.33 10.21 11.17
N PRO A 5 -0.38 9.32 11.46
CA PRO A 5 0.24 8.51 10.41
C PRO A 5 -0.82 7.61 9.79
N LEU A 6 -0.93 7.64 8.46
CA LEU A 6 -1.78 6.72 7.72
C LEU A 6 -1.22 5.31 7.88
N ARG A 7 -2.02 4.38 8.43
CA ARG A 7 -1.57 3.01 8.69
C ARG A 7 -2.16 2.06 7.65
N LYS A 8 -1.29 1.29 7.02
CA LYS A 8 -1.67 0.24 6.07
C LYS A 8 -1.11 -1.09 6.53
N ILE A 9 -1.92 -2.14 6.39
CA ILE A 9 -1.56 -3.51 6.75
C ILE A 9 -1.42 -4.29 5.45
N PHE A 10 -0.27 -4.94 5.27
CA PHE A 10 -0.03 -5.86 4.16
C PHE A 10 -0.21 -7.28 4.67
N ILE A 11 -1.08 -8.04 4.04
CA ILE A 11 -1.37 -9.42 4.40
C ILE A 11 -1.02 -10.30 3.22
N VAL A 12 -0.18 -11.30 3.45
CA VAL A 12 0.15 -12.36 2.48
C VAL A 12 -0.34 -13.68 3.06
N ARG A 13 -1.28 -14.32 2.37
CA ARG A 13 -1.75 -15.67 2.71
C ARG A 13 -1.13 -16.67 1.77
N LEU A 14 -0.63 -17.77 2.33
CA LEU A 14 -0.01 -18.89 1.63
C LEU A 14 -0.78 -20.16 1.99
N TRP A 15 -1.12 -20.98 1.01
CA TRP A 15 -1.78 -22.26 1.23
C TRP A 15 -1.44 -23.25 0.12
N HIS A 16 -1.72 -24.54 0.35
CA HIS A 16 -1.72 -25.55 -0.70
C HIS A 16 -3.12 -25.65 -1.32
N ASP A 17 -3.20 -25.70 -2.65
CA ASP A 17 -4.46 -25.96 -3.34
C ASP A 17 -4.84 -27.45 -3.32
N GLN A 18 -5.95 -27.80 -4.00
CA GLN A 18 -6.45 -29.17 -4.06
C GLN A 18 -5.52 -30.14 -4.79
N GLU A 19 -4.59 -29.61 -5.60
CA GLU A 19 -3.57 -30.38 -6.33
C GLU A 19 -2.23 -30.45 -5.55
N GLY A 20 -2.18 -29.84 -4.36
CA GLY A 20 -0.98 -29.76 -3.52
C GLY A 20 0.02 -28.70 -3.97
N GLN A 21 -0.34 -27.84 -4.93
CA GLN A 21 0.53 -26.75 -5.38
C GLN A 21 0.47 -25.57 -4.41
N TRP A 22 1.57 -24.82 -4.31
CA TRP A 22 1.61 -23.59 -3.54
C TRP A 22 0.78 -22.51 -4.23
N ALA A 23 -0.20 -21.98 -3.51
CA ALA A 23 -1.00 -20.84 -3.89
C ALA A 23 -0.82 -19.70 -2.87
N TRP A 24 -1.09 -18.47 -3.32
CA TRP A 24 -0.97 -17.30 -2.46
C TRP A 24 -1.96 -16.20 -2.87
N GLN A 25 -2.26 -15.30 -1.93
CA GLN A 25 -3.02 -14.07 -2.19
C GLN A 25 -2.48 -12.94 -1.32
N GLY A 26 -2.32 -11.78 -1.94
CA GLY A 26 -2.00 -10.54 -1.24
C GLY A 26 -3.25 -9.71 -0.98
N GLU A 27 -3.25 -8.99 0.13
CA GLU A 27 -4.25 -7.97 0.46
C GLU A 27 -3.58 -6.76 1.10
N VAL A 28 -4.09 -5.58 0.78
CA VAL A 28 -3.77 -4.33 1.48
C VAL A 28 -5.00 -3.87 2.22
N GLN A 29 -4.89 -3.71 3.53
CA GLN A 29 -5.97 -3.18 4.36
C GLN A 29 -5.64 -1.77 4.84
N PHE A 30 -6.59 -0.86 4.68
CA PHE A 30 -6.52 0.51 5.19
C PHE A 30 -6.98 0.51 6.65
N ALA A 31 -6.09 0.84 7.59
CA ALA A 31 -6.41 0.71 9.01
C ALA A 31 -7.46 1.74 9.49
N GLU A 32 -7.61 2.87 8.79
CA GLU A 32 -8.64 3.87 9.14
C GLU A 32 -10.04 3.51 8.64
N THR A 33 -10.15 2.96 7.43
CA THR A 33 -11.44 2.69 6.78
C THR A 33 -11.87 1.23 6.89
N GLY A 34 -10.94 0.33 7.18
CA GLY A 34 -11.15 -1.11 7.13
C GLY A 34 -11.28 -1.68 5.71
N GLU A 35 -11.16 -0.83 4.68
CA GLU A 35 -11.23 -1.24 3.28
C GLU A 35 -10.07 -2.19 2.95
N THR A 36 -10.36 -3.19 2.13
CA THR A 36 -9.37 -4.18 1.69
C THR A 36 -9.28 -4.18 0.17
N GLN A 37 -8.08 -3.96 -0.35
CA GLN A 37 -7.74 -4.11 -1.75
C GLN A 37 -7.01 -5.43 -1.96
N ARG A 38 -7.49 -6.28 -2.88
CA ARG A 38 -6.82 -7.53 -3.25
C ARG A 38 -5.65 -7.25 -4.20
N ILE A 39 -4.59 -8.04 -4.04
CA ILE A 39 -3.40 -8.02 -4.88
C ILE A 39 -3.28 -9.39 -5.54
N HIS A 40 -3.25 -9.41 -6.87
CA HIS A 40 -3.34 -10.61 -7.70
C HIS A 40 -1.97 -11.10 -8.17
N SER A 41 -0.92 -10.28 -8.03
CA SER A 41 0.44 -10.65 -8.42
C SER A 41 1.50 -9.97 -7.55
N ALA A 42 2.70 -10.56 -7.49
CA ALA A 42 3.82 -9.98 -6.77
C ALA A 42 4.25 -8.64 -7.39
N GLY A 43 4.10 -8.49 -8.72
CA GLY A 43 4.31 -7.23 -9.43
C GLY A 43 3.35 -6.15 -8.95
N GLU A 44 2.05 -6.45 -8.90
CA GLU A 44 1.03 -5.52 -8.40
C GLU A 44 1.29 -5.07 -6.95
N LEU A 45 1.85 -5.95 -6.10
CA LEU A 45 2.28 -5.57 -4.76
C LEU A 45 3.43 -4.55 -4.78
N LEU A 46 4.45 -4.83 -5.60
CA LEU A 46 5.63 -3.98 -5.71
C LEU A 46 5.27 -2.61 -6.30
N ASP A 47 4.44 -2.59 -7.34
CA ASP A 47 3.93 -1.38 -7.98
C ASP A 47 3.14 -0.55 -6.96
N TYR A 48 2.24 -1.18 -6.20
CA TYR A 48 1.49 -0.50 -5.14
C TYR A 48 2.40 0.17 -4.11
N ILE A 49 3.47 -0.53 -3.67
CA ILE A 49 4.43 0.01 -2.71
C ILE A 49 5.19 1.20 -3.33
N GLN A 50 5.65 1.05 -4.58
CA GLN A 50 6.42 2.08 -5.28
C GLN A 50 5.60 3.35 -5.53
N GLU A 51 4.37 3.24 -6.04
CA GLU A 51 3.47 4.37 -6.27
C GLU A 51 3.22 5.18 -4.99
N ARG A 52 3.02 4.49 -3.86
CA ARG A 52 2.76 5.17 -2.58
C ARG A 52 4.00 5.80 -1.99
N MET A 53 5.17 5.21 -2.18
CA MET A 53 6.45 5.82 -1.79
C MET A 53 6.78 7.04 -2.66
N ALA A 54 6.51 6.96 -3.97
CA ALA A 54 6.69 8.07 -4.92
C ALA A 54 5.74 9.24 -4.61
N GLY A 55 4.46 8.97 -4.39
CA GLY A 55 3.46 10.00 -4.05
C GLY A 55 3.66 10.65 -2.68
N THR A 56 4.53 10.10 -1.82
CA THR A 56 4.88 10.73 -0.52
C THR A 56 5.94 11.83 -0.68
N SER A 57 6.62 11.92 -1.83
CA SER A 57 7.70 12.89 -2.07
C SER A 57 7.23 14.26 -2.61
N ASP A 58 5.98 14.38 -3.05
CA ASP A 58 5.48 15.59 -3.75
C ASP A 58 4.76 16.61 -2.85
N LEU A 59 4.63 16.34 -1.54
CA LEU A 59 3.94 17.25 -0.61
C LEU A 59 4.87 18.29 0.07
N SER A 60 6.15 18.31 -0.27
CA SER A 60 7.14 19.26 0.28
C SER A 60 7.47 20.45 -0.63
N THR A 61 6.90 20.54 -1.83
CA THR A 61 7.31 21.53 -2.84
C THR A 61 6.38 22.74 -2.99
N LEU A 62 5.26 22.81 -2.27
CA LEU A 62 4.25 23.88 -2.44
C LEU A 62 4.24 24.95 -1.32
N SER A 63 5.35 25.18 -0.62
CA SER A 63 5.41 26.20 0.46
C SER A 63 6.66 27.08 0.43
N SER A 64 7.12 27.48 -0.75
CA SER A 64 8.29 28.37 -0.87
C SER A 64 8.17 29.51 -1.87
N GLU A 65 6.98 29.79 -2.41
CA GLU A 65 6.74 30.99 -3.22
C GLU A 65 5.60 31.82 -2.62
N GLY A 66 5.96 32.77 -1.76
CA GLY A 66 4.99 33.68 -1.15
C GLY A 66 5.58 34.58 -0.07
N LEU A 67 6.82 35.05 -0.23
CA LEU A 67 7.46 36.05 0.63
C LEU A 67 8.51 36.81 -0.19
N ARG A 68 8.04 37.58 -1.17
CA ARG A 68 8.73 38.76 -1.70
C ARG A 68 7.71 39.82 -2.03
#